data_AF-A0A7V8NLF6-F1
#
_entry.id   AF-A0A7V8NLF6-F1
#
_cell.length_a   1.000
_cell.length_b   1.000
_cell.length_c   1.000
_cell.angle_alpha   90.00
_cell.angle_beta   90.00
_cell.angle_gamma   90.00
#
_symmetry.space_group_name_H-M   'P 1'
#
loop_
_entity.id
_entity.type
_entity.pdbx_description
1 polymer ?
#
loop_
_entity_poly.entity_id
_entity_poly.type
_entity_poly.pdbx_seq_one_letter_code
_entity_poly.pdbx_strand_id
1 'polypeptide(L)' 'NRLTEAALEKMLPVREKELSLGHLMQHLANHSTYHRGQIALMMRQLNAEPVATDFHVFLTKGRVDHS' A
#
# COMPACT_ATOMS: atom_id res chain seq x y z
N ASN A 1 -4.69 -4.33 -19.67
CA ASN A 1 -4.36 -3.02 -19.10
C ASN A 1 -2.95 -3.10 -18.51
N ARG A 2 -1.93 -2.65 -19.24
CA ARG A 2 -0.51 -2.87 -18.86
C ARG A 2 0.01 -1.59 -18.20
N LEU A 3 0.42 -1.68 -16.94
CA LEU A 3 1.15 -0.60 -16.27
C LEU A 3 2.53 -0.48 -16.94
N THR A 4 2.83 0.69 -17.49
CA THR A 4 4.12 1.06 -18.07
C THR A 4 4.66 2.28 -17.33
N GLU A 5 5.96 2.55 -17.42
CA GLU A 5 6.55 3.79 -16.87
C GLU A 5 5.82 5.04 -17.37
N ALA A 6 5.51 5.08 -18.68
CA ALA A 6 4.73 6.16 -19.27
C ALA A 6 3.30 6.28 -18.69
N ALA A 7 2.71 5.18 -18.23
CA ALA A 7 1.40 5.23 -17.57
C ALA A 7 1.47 5.86 -16.18
N LEU A 8 2.59 5.72 -15.46
CA LEU A 8 2.79 6.34 -14.13
C LEU A 8 2.89 7.86 -14.22
N GLU A 9 3.44 8.38 -15.31
CA GLU A 9 3.54 9.82 -15.58
C GLU A 9 2.21 10.44 -16.03
N LYS A 10 1.19 9.64 -16.33
CA LYS A 10 -0.11 10.15 -16.76
C LYS A 10 -0.72 11.01 -15.65
N MET A 11 -0.93 12.29 -15.95
CA MET A 11 -1.64 13.23 -15.07
C MET A 11 -3.13 12.90 -15.04
N LEU A 12 -3.69 12.86 -13.84
CA LEU A 12 -5.09 12.58 -13.58
C LEU A 12 -5.71 13.73 -12.77
N PRO A 13 -6.93 14.18 -13.13
CA PRO A 13 -7.63 15.18 -12.34
C PRO A 13 -8.10 14.58 -11.02
N VAL A 14 -7.70 15.20 -9.92
CA VAL A 14 -8.03 14.81 -8.55
C VAL A 14 -8.48 16.06 -7.81
N ARG A 15 -9.80 16.21 -7.67
CA ARG A 15 -10.43 17.45 -7.19
C ARG A 15 -10.02 18.62 -8.07
N GLU A 16 -9.45 19.67 -7.48
CA GLU A 16 -9.01 20.90 -8.17
C GLU A 16 -7.54 20.85 -8.63
N LYS A 17 -6.87 19.69 -8.52
CA LYS A 17 -5.45 19.52 -8.88
C LYS A 17 -5.26 18.36 -9.82
N GLU A 18 -4.15 18.39 -10.56
CA GLU A 18 -3.69 17.23 -11.32
C GLU A 18 -2.54 16.55 -10.58
N LEU A 19 -2.59 15.21 -10.50
CA LEU A 19 -1.54 14.39 -9.91
C LEU A 19 -1.21 13.23 -10.86
N SER A 20 0.06 12.86 -10.95
CA SER A 20 0.45 11.70 -11.75
C SER A 20 -0.08 10.41 -11.12
N LEU A 21 -0.37 9.40 -11.96
CA LEU A 21 -0.80 8.09 -11.48
C LEU A 21 0.21 7.49 -10.49
N GLY A 22 1.52 7.66 -10.74
CA GLY A 22 2.58 7.24 -9.82
C GLY A 22 2.45 7.88 -8.43
N HIS A 23 2.21 9.19 -8.35
CA HIS A 23 1.99 9.86 -7.07
C HIS A 23 0.72 9.38 -6.36
N LEU A 24 -0.35 9.11 -7.11
CA LEU A 24 -1.58 8.55 -6.54
C LEU A 24 -1.39 7.15 -5.98
N MET A 25 -0.65 6.29 -6.69
CA MET A 25 -0.30 4.95 -6.21
C MET A 25 0.58 5.02 -4.94
N GLN A 26 1.56 5.94 -4.92
CA GLN A 26 2.37 6.17 -3.73
C GLN A 26 1.54 6.66 -2.55
N HIS A 27 0.61 7.60 -2.78
CA HIS A 27 -0.31 8.08 -1.76
C HIS A 27 -1.17 6.93 -1.20
N LEU A 28 -1.73 6.08 -2.07
CA LEU A 28 -2.54 4.94 -1.66
C LEU A 28 -1.75 3.97 -0.77
N ALA A 29 -0.52 3.62 -1.14
CA ALA A 29 0.34 2.74 -0.35
C ALA A 29 0.67 3.34 1.03
N ASN A 30 0.97 4.64 1.07
CA ASN A 30 1.25 5.35 2.32
C ASN A 30 0.01 5.44 3.21
N HIS A 31 -1.16 5.75 2.63
CA HIS A 31 -2.43 5.85 3.34
C HIS A 31 -2.85 4.51 3.95
N SER A 32 -2.69 3.41 3.21
CA SER A 32 -2.91 2.06 3.74
C SER A 32 -1.98 1.75 4.93
N THR A 33 -0.69 2.11 4.83
CA THR A 33 0.28 1.92 5.92
C THR A 33 -0.05 2.75 7.16
N TYR A 34 -0.50 3.98 6.98
CA TYR A 34 -0.96 4.83 8.07
C TYR A 34 -2.14 4.20 8.85
N HIS A 35 -3.21 3.80 8.15
CA HIS A 35 -4.37 3.21 8.80
C HIS A 35 -4.07 1.85 9.43
N ARG A 36 -3.23 1.04 8.79
CA ARG A 36 -2.75 -0.21 9.41
C ARG A 36 -2.04 0.04 10.74
N GLY A 37 -1.21 1.08 10.81
CA GLY A 37 -0.53 1.47 12.05
C GLY A 37 -1.52 1.83 13.18
N GLN A 38 -2.59 2.56 12.84
CA GLN A 38 -3.65 2.89 13.81
C GLN A 38 -4.37 1.63 14.32
N ILE A 39 -4.73 0.71 13.44
CA ILE A 39 -5.40 -0.55 13.81
C ILE A 39 -4.47 -1.44 14.65
N ALA A 40 -3.19 -1.55 14.28
CA ALA A 40 -2.22 -2.33 15.03
C ALA A 40 -2.02 -1.78 16.46
N LEU A 41 -2.07 -0.46 16.63
CA LEU A 41 -2.05 0.16 17.95
C LEU A 41 -3.32 -0.20 18.74
N MET A 42 -4.50 -0.11 18.13
CA MET A 42 -5.77 -0.48 18.78
C MET A 42 -5.80 -1.95 19.22
N MET A 43 -5.28 -2.87 18.39
CA MET A 43 -5.18 -4.29 18.76
C MET A 43 -4.29 -4.49 19.99
N ARG A 44 -3.13 -3.82 20.05
CA ARG A 44 -2.23 -3.88 21.21
C ARG A 44 -2.89 -3.35 22.48
N GLN A 45 -3.67 -2.27 22.39
CA GLN A 45 -4.44 -1.74 23.53
C GLN A 45 -5.46 -2.76 24.09
N LEU A 46 -5.94 -3.66 23.23
CA LEU A 46 -6.84 -4.75 23.60
C LEU A 46 -6.09 -6.05 23.97
N ASN A 47 -4.76 -6.01 24.15
CA ASN A 47 -3.89 -7.18 24.33
C ASN A 47 -4.01 -8.24 23.21
N ALA A 48 -4.42 -7.82 22.00
CA ALA A 48 -4.45 -8.66 20.81
C ALA A 48 -3.20 -8.46 19.95
N GLU A 49 -2.74 -9.53 19.30
CA GLU A 49 -1.60 -9.49 18.39
C GLU A 49 -2.01 -9.01 17.00
N PRO A 50 -1.41 -7.93 16.45
CA PRO A 50 -1.68 -7.48 15.08
C PRO A 50 -1.18 -8.48 14.03
N VAL A 51 -1.97 -8.72 12.99
CA VAL A 51 -1.56 -9.58 11.88
C VAL A 51 -0.44 -8.91 11.06
N ALA A 52 0.64 -9.64 10.82
CA ALA A 52 1.73 -9.21 9.95
C ALA A 52 1.25 -9.12 8.49
N THR A 53 1.09 -7.88 8.00
CA THR A 53 0.58 -7.56 6.66
C THR A 53 1.53 -6.64 5.87
N ASP A 54 2.78 -6.50 6.34
CA ASP A 54 3.77 -5.68 5.67
C ASP A 54 4.20 -6.27 4.33
N PHE A 55 4.59 -5.40 3.40
CA PHE A 55 4.93 -5.80 2.02
C PHE A 55 6.07 -6.81 1.97
N HIS A 56 7.07 -6.70 2.86
CA HIS A 56 8.15 -7.67 2.94
C HIS A 56 7.65 -9.08 3.33
N VAL A 57 6.61 -9.19 4.17
CA VAL A 57 5.99 -10.46 4.55
C VAL A 57 5.29 -11.11 3.36
N PHE A 58 4.62 -10.30 2.53
CA PHE A 58 4.04 -10.79 1.27
C PHE A 58 5.13 -11.34 0.33
N LEU A 59 6.22 -10.59 0.15
CA LEU A 59 7.32 -11.00 -0.72
C LEU A 59 8.05 -12.25 -0.23
N THR A 60 8.15 -12.47 1.07
CA THR A 60 8.83 -13.64 1.64
C THR A 60 7.92 -14.86 1.69
N LYS A 61 6.65 -14.71 2.07
CA LYS A 61 5.69 -15.84 2.11
C LYS A 61 5.33 -16.34 0.70
N GLY A 62 5.15 -15.45 -0.28
CA GLY A 62 4.81 -15.85 -1.66
C GLY A 62 5.94 -16.57 -2.42
N ARG A 63 7.17 -16.56 -1.90
CA ARG A 63 8.34 -17.25 -2.50
C ARG A 63 8.50 -18.71 -2.07
N VAL A 64 7.75 -19.18 -1.07
CA VAL A 64 7.90 -20.55 -0.53
C VAL A 64 7.04 -21.58 -1.30
N ASP A 65 6.05 -21.14 -2.08
CA ASP A 65 5.10 -22.04 -2.77
C ASP A 65 5.48 -22.44 -4.22
N HIS A 66 6.72 -22.17 -4.68
CA HIS A 66 7.15 -22.50 -6.05
C HIS A 66 8.54 -23.17 -6.13
N SER A 67 8.87 -24.07 -5.19
CA SER A 67 10.05 -24.96 -5.30
C SER A 67 9.66 -26.36 -5.71
#